data_AF-A0AAV0P987-F1
#
_entry.id   AF-A0AAV0P987-F1
#
_cell.length_a   1.000
_cell.length_b   1.000
_cell.length_c   1.000
_cell.angle_alpha   90.00
_cell.angle_beta   90.00
_cell.angle_gamma   90.00
#
_symmetry.space_group_name_H-M   'P 1'
#
loop_
_entity.id
_entity.type
_entity.pdbx_description
1 polymer ?
#
loop_
_entity_poly.entity_id
_entity_poly.type
_entity_poly.pdbx_seq_one_letter_code
_entity_poly.pdbx_strand_id
1 'polypeptide(L)'
;MAGAARKKAMETLGKSMTEEVQRWGCMKQNGVSLRYMMEFGSKPSLRNLLISAQFLHKELPIRIARRVMDLETLPYGLSHKPAVLKVRDWYLDSFRDLRLFPEIKDPNDETEFTQMIKAIKVRHNNVVPMMALGVQQLKKGLDPNVDYEALDEIHEFLDRFYMSRIGIRMLIGQHVELQNPNPPPHCVGCIHTKMSPLEVARDASEDARSVCFREYGSAPDIDIYGDPNFTFPYVPAHLHLMVFELVKNSLRAVQERYLDSDKVAPPVRIIVADGIEDVTIKSTMI
;
A
#
# COMPACT_ATOMS: atom_id res chain seq x y z
N MET A 1 -8.55 -4.20 -45.59
CA MET A 1 -9.50 -3.25 -44.97
C MET A 1 -9.85 -3.55 -43.51
N ALA A 2 -9.95 -4.82 -43.07
CA ALA A 2 -10.27 -5.18 -41.68
C ALA A 2 -9.23 -4.72 -40.62
N GLY A 3 -7.93 -4.66 -40.97
CA GLY A 3 -6.89 -4.20 -40.05
C GLY A 3 -6.93 -2.71 -39.71
N ALA A 4 -7.37 -1.87 -40.65
CA ALA A 4 -7.49 -0.42 -40.45
C ALA A 4 -8.71 -0.06 -39.61
N ALA A 5 -9.83 -0.78 -39.76
CA ALA A 5 -11.03 -0.61 -38.94
C ALA A 5 -10.81 -1.04 -37.48
N ARG A 6 -10.05 -2.12 -37.24
CA ARG A 6 -9.69 -2.57 -35.89
C ARG A 6 -8.74 -1.60 -35.20
N LYS A 7 -7.77 -1.05 -35.92
CA LYS A 7 -6.85 -0.02 -35.41
C LYS A 7 -7.59 1.28 -35.08
N LYS A 8 -8.51 1.71 -35.96
CA LYS A 8 -9.35 2.90 -35.76
C LYS A 8 -10.34 2.73 -34.60
N ALA A 9 -10.94 1.56 -34.40
CA ALA A 9 -11.80 1.27 -33.24
C ALA A 9 -11.02 1.28 -31.91
N MET A 10 -9.80 0.73 -31.90
CA MET A 10 -8.93 0.75 -30.73
C MET A 10 -8.39 2.16 -30.43
N GLU A 11 -8.15 2.98 -31.46
CA GLU A 11 -7.78 4.39 -31.34
C GLU A 11 -8.96 5.27 -30.86
N THR A 12 -10.20 5.01 -31.31
CA THR A 12 -11.40 5.72 -30.82
C THR A 12 -11.72 5.34 -29.37
N LEU A 13 -11.57 4.06 -29.00
CA LEU A 13 -11.71 3.61 -27.61
C LEU A 13 -10.57 4.17 -26.73
N GLY A 14 -9.36 4.28 -27.27
CA GLY A 14 -8.19 4.87 -26.60
C GLY A 14 -8.33 6.38 -26.37
N LYS A 15 -8.80 7.15 -27.34
CA LYS A 15 -9.08 8.59 -27.18
C LYS A 15 -10.22 8.84 -26.16
N SER A 16 -11.27 8.01 -26.21
CA SER A 16 -12.33 8.03 -25.19
C SER A 16 -11.80 7.72 -23.79
N MET A 17 -10.82 6.80 -23.68
CA MET A 17 -10.25 6.39 -22.38
C MET A 17 -9.42 7.50 -21.75
N THR A 18 -8.60 8.22 -22.52
CA THR A 18 -7.81 9.35 -21.99
C THR A 18 -8.72 10.47 -21.47
N GLU A 19 -9.77 10.82 -22.20
CA GLU A 19 -10.76 11.80 -21.77
C GLU A 19 -11.52 11.35 -20.50
N GLU A 20 -11.89 10.07 -20.42
CA GLU A 20 -12.51 9.51 -19.22
C GLU A 20 -11.56 9.55 -18.01
N VAL A 21 -10.29 9.13 -18.17
CA VAL A 21 -9.28 9.20 -17.10
C VAL A 21 -9.14 10.62 -16.59
N GLN A 22 -9.03 11.61 -17.49
CA GLN A 22 -8.92 13.01 -17.10
C GLN A 22 -10.15 13.49 -16.34
N ARG A 23 -11.35 13.17 -16.85
CA ARG A 23 -12.63 13.52 -16.19
C ARG A 23 -12.72 12.92 -14.79
N TRP A 24 -12.50 11.61 -14.66
CA TRP A 24 -12.67 10.89 -13.39
C TRP A 24 -11.62 11.26 -12.38
N GLY A 25 -10.37 11.39 -12.80
CA GLY A 25 -9.32 11.72 -11.88
C GLY A 25 -9.51 13.13 -11.30
N CYS A 26 -10.09 14.08 -12.04
CA CYS A 26 -10.43 15.45 -11.58
C CYS A 26 -11.57 15.54 -10.57
N MET A 27 -12.24 14.43 -10.27
CA MET A 27 -13.28 14.39 -9.25
C MET A 27 -12.67 14.40 -7.83
N LYS A 28 -13.41 14.94 -6.88
CA LYS A 28 -13.01 14.98 -5.47
C LYS A 28 -13.06 13.58 -4.88
N GLN A 29 -11.98 13.19 -4.19
CA GLN A 29 -11.91 11.95 -3.43
C GLN A 29 -12.62 12.10 -2.08
N ASN A 30 -13.28 11.04 -1.63
CA ASN A 30 -13.94 11.03 -0.32
C ASN A 30 -13.03 10.40 0.73
N GLY A 31 -12.58 11.21 1.70
CA GLY A 31 -11.84 10.70 2.85
C GLY A 31 -12.70 9.79 3.72
N VAL A 32 -12.14 8.68 4.18
CA VAL A 32 -12.82 7.74 5.06
C VAL A 32 -11.95 7.53 6.31
N SER A 33 -12.48 7.87 7.49
CA SER A 33 -11.74 7.72 8.74
C SER A 33 -11.74 6.28 9.23
N LEU A 34 -10.73 5.90 10.00
CA LEU A 34 -10.64 4.57 10.63
C LEU A 34 -11.86 4.30 11.51
N ARG A 35 -12.30 5.31 12.27
CA ARG A 35 -13.51 5.26 13.10
C ARG A 35 -14.75 4.93 12.27
N TYR A 36 -14.95 5.62 11.15
CA TYR A 36 -16.08 5.34 10.26
C TYR A 36 -16.04 3.92 9.71
N MET A 37 -14.88 3.43 9.25
CA MET A 37 -14.75 2.06 8.75
C MET A 37 -15.09 1.01 9.81
N MET A 38 -14.65 1.25 11.05
CA MET A 38 -14.93 0.37 12.18
C MET A 38 -16.41 0.38 12.57
N GLU A 39 -17.03 1.56 12.69
CA GLU A 39 -18.45 1.69 13.02
C GLU A 39 -19.32 1.04 11.94
N PHE A 40 -19.03 1.30 10.66
CA PHE A 40 -19.73 0.73 9.51
C PHE A 40 -19.62 -0.80 9.46
N GLY A 41 -18.42 -1.33 9.69
CA GLY A 41 -18.14 -2.76 9.60
C GLY A 41 -18.51 -3.56 10.86
N SER A 42 -18.77 -2.91 11.99
CA SER A 42 -18.97 -3.58 13.30
C SER A 42 -20.13 -4.59 13.33
N LYS A 43 -21.11 -4.42 12.45
CA LYS A 43 -22.23 -5.35 12.25
C LYS A 43 -22.35 -5.67 10.76
N PRO A 44 -21.56 -6.62 10.23
CA PRO A 44 -21.62 -6.96 8.83
C PRO A 44 -23.01 -7.53 8.51
N SER A 45 -23.61 -7.00 7.45
CA SER A 45 -24.88 -7.47 6.91
C SER A 45 -24.78 -7.43 5.39
N LEU A 46 -25.60 -8.22 4.69
CA LEU A 46 -25.68 -8.17 3.22
C LEU A 46 -25.90 -6.73 2.71
N ARG A 47 -26.69 -5.95 3.44
CA ARG A 47 -26.93 -4.53 3.14
C ARG A 47 -25.67 -3.69 3.28
N ASN A 48 -24.89 -3.88 4.34
CA ASN A 48 -23.65 -3.13 4.56
C ASN A 48 -22.59 -3.49 3.51
N LEU A 49 -22.50 -4.77 3.12
CA LEU A 49 -21.61 -5.21 2.04
C LEU A 49 -21.99 -4.56 0.71
N LEU A 50 -23.29 -4.54 0.37
CA LEU A 50 -23.81 -3.89 -0.83
C LEU A 50 -23.51 -2.37 -0.84
N ILE A 51 -23.75 -1.67 0.28
CA ILE A 51 -23.44 -0.23 0.42
C ILE A 51 -21.93 0.00 0.25
N SER A 52 -21.09 -0.85 0.84
CA SER A 52 -19.64 -0.77 0.71
C SER A 52 -19.19 -0.95 -0.74
N ALA A 53 -19.74 -1.94 -1.45
CA ALA A 53 -19.44 -2.19 -2.85
C ALA A 53 -19.88 -1.02 -3.73
N GLN A 54 -21.08 -0.48 -3.53
CA GLN A 54 -21.58 0.70 -4.25
C GLN A 54 -20.72 1.94 -4.02
N PHE A 55 -20.22 2.13 -2.79
CA PHE A 55 -19.27 3.19 -2.49
C PHE A 55 -17.96 2.97 -3.27
N LEU A 56 -17.38 1.77 -3.23
CA LEU A 56 -16.13 1.46 -3.94
C LEU A 56 -16.28 1.57 -5.46
N HIS A 57 -17.41 1.16 -6.03
CA HIS A 57 -17.72 1.28 -7.45
C HIS A 57 -17.65 2.74 -7.93
N LYS A 58 -18.04 3.69 -7.08
CA LYS A 58 -17.95 5.13 -7.35
C LYS A 58 -16.58 5.73 -7.02
N GLU A 59 -15.96 5.30 -5.92
CA GLU A 59 -14.75 5.91 -5.37
C GLU A 59 -13.45 5.41 -6.04
N LEU A 60 -13.34 4.12 -6.35
CA LEU A 60 -12.13 3.53 -6.91
C LEU A 60 -11.76 4.10 -8.30
N PRO A 61 -12.69 4.31 -9.26
CA PRO A 61 -12.35 4.90 -10.54
C PRO A 61 -11.69 6.28 -10.40
N ILE A 62 -12.18 7.11 -9.47
CA ILE A 62 -11.62 8.45 -9.17
C ILE A 62 -10.16 8.32 -8.73
N ARG A 63 -9.91 7.45 -7.74
CA ARG A 63 -8.57 7.26 -7.17
C ARG A 63 -7.58 6.65 -8.15
N ILE A 64 -8.03 5.67 -8.95
CA ILE A 64 -7.20 5.00 -9.96
C ILE A 64 -6.90 5.94 -11.13
N ALA A 65 -7.89 6.66 -11.66
CA ALA A 65 -7.68 7.63 -12.74
C ALA A 65 -6.69 8.73 -12.34
N ARG A 66 -6.77 9.22 -11.10
CA ARG A 66 -5.80 10.16 -10.55
C ARG A 66 -4.36 9.59 -10.57
N ARG A 67 -4.18 8.30 -10.29
CA ARG A 67 -2.85 7.65 -10.38
C ARG A 67 -2.34 7.54 -11.80
N VAL A 68 -3.22 7.29 -12.78
CA VAL A 68 -2.81 7.30 -14.20
C VAL A 68 -2.25 8.67 -14.57
N MET A 69 -2.98 9.76 -14.26
CA MET A 69 -2.50 11.12 -14.54
C MET A 69 -1.20 11.43 -13.80
N ASP A 70 -1.11 11.10 -12.51
CA ASP A 70 0.11 11.28 -11.73
C ASP A 70 1.32 10.62 -12.44
N LEU A 71 1.18 9.37 -12.90
CA LEU A 71 2.24 8.63 -13.59
C LEU A 71 2.60 9.23 -14.96
N GLU A 72 1.64 9.85 -15.66
CA GLU A 72 1.85 10.52 -16.94
C GLU A 72 2.59 11.86 -16.77
N THR A 73 2.41 12.54 -15.63
CA THR A 73 3.02 13.83 -15.34
C THR A 73 4.34 13.75 -14.56
N LEU A 74 4.91 12.55 -14.41
CA LEU A 74 6.16 12.33 -13.69
C LEU A 74 7.34 13.12 -14.30
N PRO A 75 8.13 13.86 -13.48
CA PRO A 75 9.15 14.79 -13.97
C PRO A 75 10.40 14.08 -14.51
N TYR A 76 11.31 14.86 -15.11
CA TYR A 76 12.63 14.43 -15.62
C TYR A 76 12.58 13.27 -16.64
N GLY A 77 11.43 13.09 -17.29
CA GLY A 77 11.21 11.98 -18.22
C GLY A 77 11.04 10.62 -17.52
N LEU A 78 10.84 10.58 -16.20
CA LEU A 78 10.53 9.36 -15.46
C LEU A 78 9.24 8.70 -15.97
N SER A 79 8.25 9.50 -16.39
CA SER A 79 7.00 9.02 -17.03
C SER A 79 7.24 8.14 -18.26
N HIS A 80 8.35 8.34 -18.97
CA HIS A 80 8.69 7.60 -20.19
C HIS A 80 9.51 6.33 -19.91
N LYS A 81 9.90 6.06 -18.65
CA LYS A 81 10.70 4.88 -18.33
C LYS A 81 9.85 3.62 -18.49
N PRO A 82 10.37 2.55 -19.14
CA PRO A 82 9.59 1.34 -19.42
C PRO A 82 8.91 0.73 -18.19
N ALA A 83 9.59 0.78 -17.03
CA ALA A 83 9.03 0.29 -15.79
C ALA A 83 7.83 1.11 -15.29
N VAL A 84 7.87 2.44 -15.45
CA VAL A 84 6.79 3.36 -15.06
C VAL A 84 5.61 3.23 -16.02
N LEU A 85 5.87 3.12 -17.32
CA LEU A 85 4.82 2.85 -18.33
C LEU A 85 4.06 1.56 -18.02
N LYS A 86 4.76 0.49 -17.61
CA LYS A 86 4.11 -0.76 -17.19
C LYS A 86 3.20 -0.57 -15.98
N VAL A 87 3.61 0.24 -15.00
CA VAL A 87 2.77 0.58 -13.84
C VAL A 87 1.55 1.37 -14.29
N ARG A 88 1.72 2.39 -15.14
CA ARG A 88 0.61 3.17 -15.72
C ARG A 88 -0.40 2.26 -16.43
N ASP A 89 0.08 1.31 -17.23
CA ASP A 89 -0.79 0.38 -17.96
C ASP A 89 -1.61 -0.50 -17.01
N TRP A 90 -1.04 -0.94 -15.88
CA TRP A 90 -1.80 -1.66 -14.83
C TRP A 90 -2.93 -0.82 -14.22
N TYR A 91 -2.67 0.47 -13.98
CA TYR A 91 -3.71 1.38 -13.48
C TYR A 91 -4.77 1.66 -14.55
N LEU A 92 -4.39 1.79 -15.82
CA LEU A 92 -5.33 1.93 -16.95
C LEU A 92 -6.23 0.70 -17.12
N ASP A 93 -5.68 -0.51 -17.04
CA ASP A 93 -6.48 -1.73 -17.12
C ASP A 93 -7.43 -1.84 -15.91
N SER A 94 -6.98 -1.49 -14.71
CA SER A 94 -7.84 -1.45 -13.52
C SER A 94 -8.94 -0.39 -13.62
N PHE A 95 -8.64 0.77 -14.22
CA PHE A 95 -9.64 1.79 -14.48
C PHE A 95 -10.69 1.29 -15.48
N ARG A 96 -10.26 0.64 -16.56
CA ARG A 96 -11.15 0.03 -17.55
C ARG A 96 -12.07 -1.02 -16.90
N ASP A 97 -11.52 -1.94 -16.09
CA ASP A 97 -12.30 -2.96 -15.40
C ASP A 97 -13.42 -2.32 -14.54
N LEU A 98 -13.07 -1.29 -13.77
CA LEU A 98 -14.03 -0.58 -12.92
C LEU A 98 -15.11 0.16 -13.72
N ARG A 99 -14.75 0.78 -14.84
CA ARG A 99 -15.67 1.56 -15.68
C ARG A 99 -16.63 0.68 -16.47
N LEU A 100 -16.20 -0.52 -16.86
CA LEU A 100 -17.03 -1.50 -17.55
C LEU A 100 -17.91 -2.31 -16.60
N PHE A 101 -17.60 -2.33 -15.30
CA PHE A 101 -18.42 -3.03 -14.32
C PHE A 101 -19.80 -2.35 -14.18
N PRO A 102 -20.91 -3.09 -14.33
CA PRO A 102 -22.26 -2.53 -14.26
C PRO A 102 -22.59 -1.96 -12.87
N GLU A 103 -23.69 -1.22 -12.77
CA GLU A 103 -24.17 -0.77 -11.46
C GLU A 103 -24.51 -1.95 -10.54
N ILE A 104 -24.02 -1.90 -9.30
CA ILE A 104 -24.21 -2.95 -8.30
C ILE A 104 -25.59 -2.79 -7.63
N LYS A 105 -26.52 -3.69 -7.91
CA LYS A 105 -27.92 -3.61 -7.45
C LYS A 105 -28.27 -4.66 -6.41
N ASP A 106 -27.61 -5.80 -6.47
CA ASP A 106 -27.94 -6.95 -5.65
C ASP A 106 -26.69 -7.70 -5.14
N PRO A 107 -26.85 -8.72 -4.27
CA PRO A 107 -25.73 -9.48 -3.72
C PRO A 107 -24.90 -10.26 -4.75
N ASN A 108 -25.48 -10.63 -5.90
CA ASN A 108 -24.72 -11.33 -6.95
C ASN A 108 -23.75 -10.34 -7.62
N ASP A 109 -24.23 -9.15 -7.97
CA ASP A 109 -23.39 -8.07 -8.50
C ASP A 109 -22.26 -7.73 -7.52
N GLU A 110 -22.58 -7.68 -6.22
CA GLU A 110 -21.60 -7.40 -5.15
C GLU A 110 -20.49 -8.46 -5.10
N THR A 111 -20.86 -9.73 -5.23
CA THR A 111 -19.92 -10.85 -5.23
C THR A 111 -19.00 -10.76 -6.46
N GLU A 112 -19.55 -10.51 -7.64
CA GLU A 112 -18.77 -10.36 -8.88
C GLU A 112 -17.83 -9.15 -8.81
N PHE A 113 -18.32 -8.01 -8.30
CA PHE A 113 -17.52 -6.80 -8.11
C PHE A 113 -16.34 -7.06 -7.17
N THR A 114 -16.58 -7.82 -6.10
CA THR A 114 -15.56 -8.19 -5.13
C THR A 114 -14.43 -8.98 -5.78
N GLN A 115 -14.75 -9.95 -6.64
CA GLN A 115 -13.72 -10.73 -7.34
C GLN A 115 -12.89 -9.84 -8.27
N MET A 116 -13.53 -8.88 -8.96
CA MET A 116 -12.83 -7.93 -9.81
C MET A 116 -11.89 -7.03 -9.01
N ILE A 117 -12.30 -6.45 -7.87
CA ILE A 117 -11.40 -5.60 -7.06
C ILE A 117 -10.30 -6.41 -6.36
N LYS A 118 -10.52 -7.69 -6.05
CA LYS A 118 -9.47 -8.63 -5.61
C LYS A 118 -8.41 -8.79 -6.70
N ALA A 119 -8.82 -8.96 -7.97
CA ALA A 119 -7.91 -9.03 -9.10
C ALA A 119 -7.11 -7.73 -9.29
N ILE A 120 -7.74 -6.55 -9.12
CA ILE A 120 -7.04 -5.25 -9.12
C ILE A 120 -5.98 -5.20 -8.01
N LYS A 121 -6.31 -5.62 -6.78
CA LYS A 121 -5.35 -5.63 -5.66
C LYS A 121 -4.11 -6.48 -5.99
N VAL A 122 -4.31 -7.64 -6.61
CA VAL A 122 -3.23 -8.55 -7.05
C VAL A 122 -2.40 -7.95 -8.18
N ARG A 123 -3.05 -7.39 -9.22
CA ARG A 123 -2.39 -6.72 -10.35
C ARG A 123 -1.41 -5.65 -9.88
N HIS A 124 -1.76 -4.94 -8.81
CA HIS A 124 -0.94 -3.88 -8.24
C HIS A 124 0.12 -4.31 -7.22
N ASN A 125 0.33 -5.62 -6.97
CA ASN A 125 1.31 -6.08 -5.97
C ASN A 125 2.74 -5.61 -6.29
N ASN A 126 3.13 -5.64 -7.57
CA ASN A 126 4.49 -5.31 -8.01
C ASN A 126 4.70 -3.82 -8.33
N VAL A 127 3.78 -2.93 -7.95
CA VAL A 127 3.91 -1.48 -8.24
C VAL A 127 5.16 -0.88 -7.58
N VAL A 128 5.41 -1.16 -6.30
CA VAL A 128 6.57 -0.61 -5.57
C VAL A 128 7.91 -1.01 -6.22
N PRO A 129 8.21 -2.30 -6.43
CA PRO A 129 9.48 -2.69 -7.06
C PRO A 129 9.61 -2.18 -8.50
N MET A 130 8.51 -2.10 -9.26
CA MET A 130 8.54 -1.53 -10.61
C MET A 130 8.81 -0.02 -10.61
N MET A 131 8.22 0.73 -9.68
CA MET A 131 8.53 2.16 -9.52
C MET A 131 9.99 2.37 -9.12
N ALA A 132 10.52 1.56 -8.20
CA ALA A 132 11.94 1.59 -7.83
C ALA A 132 12.84 1.31 -9.04
N LEU A 133 12.50 0.32 -9.86
CA LEU A 133 13.19 0.05 -11.13
C LEU A 133 13.11 1.23 -12.10
N GLY A 134 11.96 1.91 -12.18
CA GLY A 134 11.78 3.13 -12.99
C GLY A 134 12.73 4.25 -12.58
N VAL A 135 12.83 4.51 -11.27
CA VAL A 135 13.78 5.49 -10.72
C VAL A 135 15.22 5.06 -11.03
N GLN A 136 15.55 3.77 -10.90
CA GLN A 136 16.88 3.26 -11.26
C GLN A 136 17.19 3.45 -12.76
N GLN A 137 16.22 3.23 -13.65
CA GLN A 137 16.34 3.47 -15.10
C GLN A 137 16.49 4.96 -15.43
N LEU A 138 15.95 5.85 -14.61
CA LEU A 138 16.22 7.28 -14.71
C LEU A 138 17.67 7.58 -14.33
N LYS A 139 18.11 7.14 -13.15
CA LYS A 139 19.48 7.39 -12.65
C LYS A 139 20.57 6.92 -13.62
N LYS A 140 20.40 5.76 -14.27
CA LYS A 140 21.36 5.25 -15.27
C LYS A 140 21.50 6.12 -16.53
N GLY A 141 20.51 6.96 -16.82
CA GLY A 141 20.52 7.86 -17.97
C GLY A 141 20.97 9.28 -17.63
N LEU A 142 21.25 9.58 -16.37
CA LEU A 142 21.76 10.87 -15.91
C LEU A 142 23.29 10.79 -15.80
N ASP A 143 23.97 11.93 -15.91
CA ASP A 143 25.41 12.03 -15.64
C ASP A 143 25.65 11.66 -14.16
N PRO A 144 26.63 10.79 -13.84
CA PRO A 144 26.97 10.42 -12.46
C PRO A 144 27.25 11.59 -11.52
N ASN A 145 27.62 12.76 -12.08
CA ASN A 145 27.91 13.99 -11.34
C ASN A 145 26.68 14.88 -11.09
N VAL A 146 25.48 14.47 -11.54
CA VAL A 146 24.24 15.17 -11.21
C VAL A 146 23.95 14.98 -9.73
N ASP A 147 23.76 16.10 -9.03
CA ASP A 147 23.33 16.10 -7.65
C ASP A 147 21.92 15.50 -7.54
N TYR A 148 21.82 14.36 -6.85
CA TYR A 148 20.55 13.67 -6.64
C TYR A 148 19.66 14.37 -5.61
N GLU A 149 20.20 15.29 -4.81
CA GLU A 149 19.40 16.16 -3.94
C GLU A 149 18.50 17.11 -4.75
N ALA A 150 18.77 17.30 -6.05
CA ALA A 150 17.93 18.10 -6.94
C ALA A 150 16.64 17.39 -7.43
N LEU A 151 16.31 16.19 -6.92
CA LEU A 151 15.14 15.40 -7.34
C LEU A 151 13.98 15.44 -6.32
N ASP A 152 13.87 16.50 -5.54
CA ASP A 152 12.79 16.69 -4.54
C ASP A 152 11.39 16.48 -5.12
N GLU A 153 11.15 16.89 -6.38
CA GLU A 153 9.87 16.68 -7.05
C GLU A 153 9.52 15.18 -7.20
N ILE A 154 10.52 14.30 -7.34
CA ILE A 154 10.30 12.85 -7.39
C ILE A 154 9.90 12.34 -5.99
N HIS A 155 10.53 12.85 -4.93
CA HIS A 155 10.21 12.45 -3.56
C HIS A 155 8.77 12.83 -3.19
N GLU A 156 8.39 14.10 -3.39
CA GLU A 156 7.02 14.56 -3.13
C GLU A 156 5.98 13.82 -3.97
N PHE A 157 6.34 13.45 -5.21
CA PHE A 157 5.50 12.62 -6.05
C PHE A 157 5.30 11.23 -5.45
N LEU A 158 6.39 10.54 -5.13
CA LEU A 158 6.36 9.16 -4.65
C LEU A 158 5.59 9.05 -3.34
N ASP A 159 5.74 10.03 -2.45
CA ASP A 159 5.00 10.10 -1.19
C ASP A 159 3.49 10.18 -1.43
N ARG A 160 3.04 11.13 -2.28
CA ARG A 160 1.61 11.25 -2.64
C ARG A 160 1.09 10.00 -3.34
N PHE A 161 1.88 9.43 -4.25
CA PHE A 161 1.53 8.24 -5.00
C PHE A 161 1.35 7.03 -4.07
N TYR A 162 2.32 6.78 -3.18
CA TYR A 162 2.28 5.65 -2.26
C TYR A 162 1.25 5.82 -1.15
N MET A 163 1.07 7.03 -0.60
CA MET A 163 0.00 7.30 0.36
C MET A 163 -1.37 7.01 -0.23
N SER A 164 -1.61 7.43 -1.48
CA SER A 164 -2.89 7.14 -2.11
C SER A 164 -3.05 5.65 -2.48
N ARG A 165 -1.96 4.97 -2.87
CA ARG A 165 -1.97 3.51 -3.08
C ARG A 165 -2.30 2.75 -1.79
N ILE A 166 -1.74 3.16 -0.64
CA ILE A 166 -2.09 2.59 0.67
C ILE A 166 -3.58 2.77 0.92
N GLY A 167 -4.13 3.97 0.66
CA GLY A 167 -5.56 4.24 0.78
C GLY A 167 -6.45 3.37 -0.13
N ILE A 168 -6.05 3.13 -1.38
CA ILE A 168 -6.76 2.22 -2.30
C ILE A 168 -6.72 0.77 -1.77
N ARG A 169 -5.55 0.29 -1.34
CA ARG A 169 -5.41 -1.06 -0.78
C ARG A 169 -6.18 -1.24 0.53
N MET A 170 -6.25 -0.20 1.36
CA MET A 170 -7.04 -0.18 2.58
C MET A 170 -8.53 -0.33 2.28
N LEU A 171 -9.06 0.46 1.33
CA LEU A 171 -10.47 0.39 0.93
C LEU A 171 -10.85 -0.99 0.37
N ILE A 172 -10.05 -1.52 -0.55
CA ILE A 172 -10.30 -2.86 -1.13
C ILE A 172 -10.13 -3.93 -0.04
N GLY A 173 -9.07 -3.84 0.77
CA GLY A 173 -8.80 -4.80 1.84
C GLY A 173 -9.91 -4.87 2.88
N GLN A 174 -10.44 -3.71 3.27
CA GLN A 174 -11.54 -3.63 4.24
C GLN A 174 -12.80 -4.31 3.70
N HIS A 175 -13.22 -4.01 2.48
CA HIS A 175 -14.40 -4.63 1.89
C HIS A 175 -14.24 -6.15 1.73
N VAL A 176 -13.06 -6.59 1.27
CA VAL A 176 -12.76 -8.01 1.11
C VAL A 176 -12.78 -8.77 2.43
N GLU A 177 -12.19 -8.23 3.50
CA GLU A 177 -12.22 -8.92 4.81
C GLU A 177 -13.56 -8.87 5.51
N LEU A 178 -14.42 -7.88 5.21
CA LEU A 178 -15.78 -7.88 5.75
C LEU A 178 -16.63 -9.04 5.25
N GLN A 179 -16.21 -9.72 4.18
CA GLN A 179 -16.86 -10.92 3.65
C GLN A 179 -16.38 -12.23 4.29
N ASN A 180 -15.36 -12.18 5.17
CA ASN A 180 -14.87 -13.38 5.82
C ASN A 180 -15.98 -13.97 6.70
N PRO A 181 -16.44 -15.21 6.45
CA PRO A 181 -17.52 -15.81 7.23
C PRO A 181 -17.09 -16.12 8.68
N ASN A 182 -15.78 -16.23 8.92
CA ASN A 182 -15.18 -16.54 10.21
C ASN A 182 -14.12 -15.49 10.54
N PRO A 183 -14.51 -14.23 10.77
CA PRO A 183 -13.55 -13.19 11.10
C PRO A 183 -12.89 -13.53 12.45
N PRO A 184 -11.59 -13.27 12.63
CA PRO A 184 -10.95 -13.42 13.92
C PRO A 184 -11.65 -12.55 14.98
N PRO A 185 -11.57 -12.93 16.27
CA PRO A 185 -12.08 -12.09 17.36
C PRO A 185 -11.55 -10.66 17.26
N HIS A 186 -12.38 -9.69 17.64
CA HIS A 186 -12.02 -8.28 17.65
C HIS A 186 -11.66 -7.67 16.29
N CYS A 187 -11.88 -8.37 15.17
CA CYS A 187 -11.62 -7.86 13.83
C CYS A 187 -12.89 -7.32 13.15
N VAL A 188 -12.76 -6.14 12.54
CA VAL A 188 -13.75 -5.51 11.67
C VAL A 188 -13.09 -5.26 10.32
N GLY A 189 -13.29 -6.19 9.39
CA GLY A 189 -12.50 -6.24 8.17
C GLY A 189 -11.02 -6.41 8.52
N CYS A 190 -10.16 -5.51 8.03
CA CYS A 190 -8.72 -5.53 8.33
C CYS A 190 -8.33 -4.75 9.60
N ILE A 191 -9.30 -4.18 10.33
CA ILE A 191 -9.07 -3.40 11.54
C ILE A 191 -9.24 -4.29 12.76
N HIS A 192 -8.22 -4.39 13.60
CA HIS A 192 -8.32 -5.07 14.88
C HIS A 192 -8.62 -4.03 15.98
N THR A 193 -9.77 -4.17 16.63
CA THR A 193 -10.34 -3.20 17.58
C THR A 193 -9.60 -3.11 18.91
N LYS A 194 -8.84 -4.15 19.26
CA LYS A 194 -8.00 -4.23 20.47
C LYS A 194 -6.57 -4.66 20.14
N MET A 195 -5.96 -4.03 19.14
CA MET A 195 -4.64 -4.46 18.63
C MET A 195 -3.58 -4.14 19.68
N SER A 196 -2.76 -5.12 20.04
CA SER A 196 -1.59 -4.94 20.92
C SER A 196 -0.38 -4.52 20.08
N PRO A 197 0.10 -3.26 20.17
CA PRO A 197 1.30 -2.84 19.46
C PRO A 197 2.54 -3.60 19.95
N LEU A 198 2.54 -4.07 21.19
CA LEU A 198 3.64 -4.85 21.75
C LEU A 198 3.75 -6.23 21.09
N GLU A 199 2.62 -6.91 20.85
CA GLU A 199 2.59 -8.18 20.11
C GLU A 199 2.98 -7.98 18.65
N VAL A 200 2.42 -6.97 17.98
CA VAL A 200 2.79 -6.66 16.59
C VAL A 200 4.29 -6.34 16.46
N ALA A 201 4.85 -5.63 17.44
CA ALA A 201 6.28 -5.35 17.46
C ALA A 201 7.12 -6.61 17.67
N ARG A 202 6.68 -7.56 18.50
CA ARG A 202 7.35 -8.87 18.68
C ARG A 202 7.36 -9.66 17.38
N ASP A 203 6.21 -9.81 16.73
CA ASP A 203 6.08 -10.57 15.49
C ASP A 203 6.94 -9.96 14.37
N ALA A 204 6.86 -8.64 14.19
CA ALA A 204 7.67 -7.93 13.20
C ALA A 204 9.17 -8.02 13.48
N SER A 205 9.57 -8.05 14.75
CA SER A 205 10.96 -8.18 15.16
C SER A 205 11.51 -9.57 14.89
N GLU A 206 10.73 -10.62 15.14
CA GLU A 206 11.14 -12.00 14.85
C GLU A 206 11.26 -12.25 13.34
N ASP A 207 10.34 -11.70 12.54
CA ASP A 207 10.43 -11.73 11.08
C ASP A 207 11.69 -11.02 10.58
N ALA A 208 11.98 -9.82 11.10
CA ALA A 208 13.18 -9.05 10.76
C ALA A 208 14.46 -9.79 11.18
N ARG A 209 14.46 -10.42 12.36
CA ARG A 209 15.57 -11.22 12.87
C ARG A 209 15.82 -12.45 12.01
N SER A 210 14.76 -13.12 11.55
CA SER A 210 14.84 -14.22 10.59
C SER A 210 15.45 -13.80 9.25
N VAL A 211 15.14 -12.59 8.76
CA VAL A 211 15.80 -12.02 7.56
C VAL A 211 17.28 -11.78 7.82
N CYS A 212 17.62 -11.11 8.93
CA CYS A 212 19.01 -10.82 9.30
C CYS A 212 19.84 -12.11 9.41
N PHE A 213 19.31 -13.13 10.09
CA PHE A 213 19.96 -14.42 10.27
C PHE A 213 20.24 -15.12 8.93
N ARG A 214 19.32 -15.04 7.97
CA ARG A 214 19.53 -15.62 6.63
C ARG A 214 20.63 -14.92 5.84
N GLU A 215 20.77 -13.61 5.98
CA GLU A 215 21.76 -12.82 5.24
C GLU A 215 23.16 -12.90 5.88
N TYR A 216 23.24 -12.86 7.22
CA TYR A 216 24.52 -12.71 7.93
C TYR A 216 24.92 -13.93 8.77
N GLY A 217 24.07 -14.96 8.86
CA GLY A 217 24.32 -16.18 9.66
C GLY A 217 24.11 -16.01 11.17
N SER A 218 23.91 -14.79 11.65
CA SER A 218 23.52 -14.45 13.01
C SER A 218 22.66 -13.19 13.02
N ALA A 219 22.01 -12.91 14.15
CA ALA A 219 21.25 -11.69 14.32
C ALA A 219 21.34 -11.21 15.78
N PRO A 220 21.47 -9.90 16.02
CA PRO A 220 21.43 -9.34 17.36
C PRO A 220 20.16 -9.72 18.13
N ASP A 221 20.27 -9.76 19.45
CA ASP A 221 19.09 -9.89 20.32
C ASP A 221 18.24 -8.63 20.28
N ILE A 222 16.94 -8.79 20.59
CA ILE A 222 15.96 -7.69 20.56
C ILE A 222 15.23 -7.65 21.89
N ASP A 223 15.36 -6.54 22.60
CA ASP A 223 14.63 -6.28 23.84
C ASP A 223 13.42 -5.38 23.57
N ILE A 224 12.22 -5.85 23.92
CA ILE A 224 10.96 -5.13 23.65
C ILE A 224 10.28 -4.78 24.97
N TYR A 225 10.05 -3.48 25.18
CA TYR A 225 9.46 -2.91 26.38
C TYR A 225 8.15 -2.18 26.06
N GLY A 226 7.18 -2.26 26.96
CA GLY A 226 5.89 -1.56 26.87
C GLY A 226 4.85 -2.20 27.79
N ASP A 227 3.68 -1.59 27.93
CA ASP A 227 2.57 -2.18 28.69
C ASP A 227 1.95 -3.35 27.89
N PRO A 228 1.97 -4.59 28.41
CA PRO A 228 1.36 -5.73 27.75
C PRO A 228 -0.16 -5.64 27.63
N ASN A 229 -0.82 -4.79 28.42
CA ASN A 229 -2.27 -4.61 28.40
C ASN A 229 -2.72 -3.47 27.48
N PHE A 230 -1.79 -2.66 26.98
CA PHE A 230 -2.12 -1.54 26.11
C PHE A 230 -2.62 -2.04 24.76
N THR A 231 -3.81 -1.57 24.36
CA THR A 231 -4.41 -1.90 23.07
C THR A 231 -5.12 -0.70 22.46
N PHE A 232 -5.17 -0.63 21.14
CA PHE A 232 -5.95 0.38 20.42
C PHE A 232 -6.47 -0.14 19.07
N PRO A 233 -7.51 0.49 18.49
CA PRO A 233 -7.99 0.11 17.16
C PRO A 233 -6.99 0.52 16.07
N TYR A 234 -6.48 -0.45 15.31
CA TYR A 234 -5.62 -0.17 14.16
C TYR A 234 -5.61 -1.33 13.15
N VAL A 235 -4.86 -1.17 12.06
CA VAL A 235 -4.65 -2.23 11.05
C VAL A 235 -3.31 -2.94 11.38
N PRO A 236 -3.32 -4.17 11.92
CA PRO A 236 -2.10 -4.84 12.38
C PRO A 236 -1.04 -4.97 11.28
N ALA A 237 -1.46 -5.30 10.05
CA ALA A 237 -0.57 -5.44 8.90
C ALA A 237 0.17 -4.13 8.53
N HIS A 238 -0.45 -2.96 8.75
CA HIS A 238 0.23 -1.69 8.51
C HIS A 238 1.29 -1.42 9.58
N LEU A 239 0.98 -1.68 10.84
CA LEU A 239 1.92 -1.48 11.93
C LEU A 239 3.09 -2.47 11.85
N HIS A 240 2.80 -3.75 11.56
CA HIS A 240 3.80 -4.78 11.36
C HIS A 240 4.81 -4.36 10.29
N LEU A 241 4.36 -3.89 9.12
CA LEU A 241 5.25 -3.44 8.06
C LEU A 241 6.16 -2.28 8.50
N MET A 242 5.61 -1.29 9.22
CA MET A 242 6.39 -0.16 9.73
C MET A 242 7.46 -0.63 10.72
N VAL A 243 7.09 -1.47 11.70
CA VAL A 243 8.03 -1.97 12.70
C VAL A 243 9.05 -2.91 12.06
N PHE A 244 8.64 -3.79 11.16
CA PHE A 244 9.51 -4.72 10.45
C PHE A 244 10.62 -3.98 9.69
N GLU A 245 10.26 -2.95 8.91
CA GLU A 245 11.25 -2.18 8.15
C GLU A 245 12.21 -1.40 9.07
N LEU A 246 11.70 -0.81 10.16
CA LEU A 246 12.52 -0.13 11.16
C LEU A 246 13.51 -1.10 11.82
N VAL A 247 13.02 -2.24 12.31
CA VAL A 247 13.84 -3.24 13.03
C VAL A 247 14.85 -3.89 12.10
N LYS A 248 14.45 -4.25 10.87
CA LYS A 248 15.37 -4.80 9.87
C LYS A 248 16.54 -3.83 9.61
N ASN A 249 16.27 -2.53 9.50
CA ASN A 249 17.33 -1.53 9.31
C ASN A 249 18.24 -1.42 10.55
N SER A 250 17.68 -1.44 11.76
CA SER A 250 18.46 -1.44 13.01
C SER A 250 19.34 -2.68 13.13
N LEU A 251 18.80 -3.87 12.85
CA LEU A 251 19.54 -5.13 12.88
C LEU A 251 20.69 -5.12 11.87
N ARG A 252 20.43 -4.67 10.64
CA ARG A 252 21.46 -4.51 9.61
C ARG A 252 22.59 -3.59 10.07
N ALA A 253 22.25 -2.42 10.61
CA ALA A 253 23.25 -1.44 11.05
C ALA A 253 24.12 -1.97 12.21
N VAL A 254 23.53 -2.69 13.16
CA VAL A 254 24.28 -3.37 14.22
C VAL A 254 25.15 -4.47 13.62
N GLN A 255 24.58 -5.35 12.79
CA GLN A 255 25.31 -6.48 12.23
C GLN A 255 26.52 -6.01 11.40
N GLU A 256 26.35 -5.07 10.48
CA GLU A 256 27.44 -4.53 9.65
C GLU A 256 28.53 -3.84 10.47
N ARG A 257 28.18 -3.24 11.62
CA ARG A 257 29.15 -2.57 12.50
C ARG A 257 29.98 -3.56 13.33
N TYR A 258 29.40 -4.69 13.71
CA TYR A 258 30.02 -5.65 14.63
C TYR A 258 30.49 -6.95 13.96
N LEU A 259 30.28 -7.12 12.64
CA LEU A 259 30.64 -8.32 11.89
C LEU A 259 32.12 -8.71 12.06
N ASP A 260 33.02 -7.73 11.95
CA ASP A 260 34.48 -7.91 12.06
C ASP A 260 35.03 -7.38 13.41
N SER A 261 34.17 -7.21 14.40
CA SER A 261 34.53 -6.67 15.71
C SER A 261 34.72 -7.79 16.73
N ASP A 262 35.75 -7.68 17.58
CA ASP A 262 35.91 -8.57 18.74
C ASP A 262 34.87 -8.30 19.85
N LYS A 263 34.04 -7.26 19.70
CA LYS A 263 33.00 -6.88 20.65
C LYS A 263 31.69 -7.59 20.33
N VAL A 264 30.99 -8.03 21.37
CA VAL A 264 29.62 -8.54 21.27
C VAL A 264 28.69 -7.43 20.78
N ALA A 265 27.88 -7.74 19.77
CA ALA A 265 26.87 -6.83 19.25
C ALA A 265 25.84 -6.49 20.35
N PRO A 266 25.51 -5.20 20.57
CA PRO A 266 24.49 -4.81 21.53
C PRO A 266 23.09 -5.22 21.03
N PRO A 267 22.14 -5.46 21.94
CA PRO A 267 20.76 -5.74 21.56
C PRO A 267 20.09 -4.49 20.98
N VAL A 268 19.21 -4.69 20.01
CA VAL A 268 18.29 -3.63 19.54
C VAL A 268 17.16 -3.51 20.53
N ARG A 269 16.90 -2.30 21.03
CA ARG A 269 15.78 -2.06 21.98
C ARG A 269 14.61 -1.42 21.27
N ILE A 270 13.42 -1.95 21.50
CA ILE A 270 12.15 -1.40 21.03
C ILE A 270 11.33 -0.99 22.24
N ILE A 271 10.89 0.27 22.27
CA ILE A 271 10.07 0.81 23.35
C ILE A 271 8.73 1.22 22.75
N VAL A 272 7.66 0.61 23.24
CA VAL A 272 6.27 0.94 22.93
C VAL A 272 5.74 1.76 24.12
N ALA A 273 5.36 3.00 23.85
CA ALA A 273 4.80 3.92 24.83
C ALA A 273 3.43 4.40 24.38
N ASP A 274 2.45 4.33 25.28
CA ASP A 274 1.14 4.93 25.11
C ASP A 274 1.08 6.32 25.74
N GLY A 275 0.43 7.24 25.05
CA GLY A 275 0.06 8.55 25.54
C GLY A 275 -1.44 8.77 25.40
N ILE A 276 -1.91 9.94 25.86
CA ILE A 276 -3.33 10.31 25.77
C ILE A 276 -3.78 10.43 24.30
N GLU A 277 -2.90 10.97 23.45
CA GLU A 277 -3.20 11.24 22.04
C GLU A 277 -2.35 10.39 21.07
N ASP A 278 -1.16 9.96 21.51
CA ASP A 278 -0.14 9.35 20.66
C ASP A 278 0.23 7.94 21.11
N VAL A 279 0.60 7.11 20.13
CA VAL A 279 1.31 5.84 20.37
C VAL A 279 2.68 5.96 19.74
N THR A 280 3.73 5.81 20.56
CA THR A 280 5.12 5.93 20.11
C THR A 280 5.82 4.57 20.13
N ILE A 281 6.43 4.21 19.00
CA ILE A 281 7.32 3.05 18.92
C ILE A 281 8.73 3.56 18.58
N LYS A 282 9.67 3.37 19.50
CA LYS A 282 11.05 3.84 19.36
C LYS A 282 12.01 2.66 19.26
N SER A 283 12.79 2.60 18.18
CA SER A 283 13.91 1.67 18.02
C SER A 283 15.22 2.38 18.37
N THR A 284 16.05 1.76 19.21
CA THR A 284 17.36 2.32 19.62
C THR A 284 18.45 1.26 19.62
N MET A 285 19.65 1.66 19.19
CA MET A 285 20.89 0.87 19.25
C MET A 285 21.80 1.59 20.24
N ILE A 286 22.18 0.95 21.36
CA ILE A 286 23.08 1.54 22.37
C ILE A 286 24.33 0.67 22.46
#